data_AF-A0AA52H9G2-F1
#
_entry.id   AF-A0AA52H9G2-F1
#
_cell.length_a   1.000
_cell.length_b   1.000
_cell.length_c   1.000
_cell.angle_alpha   90.00
_cell.angle_beta   90.00
_cell.angle_gamma   90.00
#
_symmetry.space_group_name_H-M   'P 1'
#
loop_
_entity.id
_entity.type
_entity.pdbx_description
1 polymer ?
#
loop_
_entity_poly.entity_id
_entity_poly.type
_entity_poly.pdbx_seq_one_letter_code
_entity_poly.pdbx_strand_id
1 'polypeptide(L)'
;MMKNTASIILTSALLLSSAVTSQDQAQQRPLHCGPAPQDFPVIPNAETATTKQVVEARKNILAYSQKIDVYFTCMEQRTQYIKAYMSKDQLSRYENDMTDLNNKLRDAQIEMNRVIRALRSRR
;
A
#
# COMPACT_ATOMS: atom_id res chain seq x y z
N MET A 1 55.43 -11.39 -59.00
CA MET A 1 56.16 -12.06 -57.90
C MET A 1 56.03 -11.21 -56.65
N MET A 2 55.43 -11.82 -55.61
CA MET A 2 55.52 -11.60 -54.16
C MET A 2 55.67 -10.19 -53.54
N LYS A 3 55.05 -10.11 -52.34
CA LYS A 3 55.22 -9.21 -51.20
C LYS A 3 54.13 -8.12 -51.12
N ASN A 4 53.39 -7.93 -50.04
CA ASN A 4 53.53 -8.42 -48.67
C ASN A 4 52.19 -8.39 -47.93
N THR A 5 52.05 -9.39 -47.07
CA THR A 5 51.16 -9.53 -45.93
C THR A 5 51.13 -8.31 -45.00
N ALA A 6 49.94 -7.97 -44.50
CA ALA A 6 49.78 -7.39 -43.16
C ALA A 6 48.53 -7.98 -42.51
N SER A 7 48.78 -8.80 -41.50
CA SER A 7 47.83 -9.39 -40.57
C SER A 7 47.58 -8.37 -39.44
N ILE A 8 46.32 -8.12 -39.07
CA ILE A 8 46.00 -7.54 -37.77
C ILE A 8 44.93 -8.42 -37.14
N ILE A 9 45.39 -9.13 -36.12
CA ILE A 9 44.64 -9.97 -35.19
C ILE A 9 43.76 -9.06 -34.35
N LEU A 10 42.44 -9.19 -34.46
CA LEU A 10 41.49 -8.53 -33.58
C LEU A 10 41.07 -9.52 -32.48
N THR A 11 41.83 -9.53 -31.40
CA THR A 11 41.56 -10.27 -30.16
C THR A 11 40.23 -9.81 -29.57
N SER A 12 39.22 -10.68 -29.68
CA SER A 12 37.89 -10.47 -29.14
C SER A 12 37.76 -11.03 -27.73
N ALA A 13 36.89 -10.39 -26.96
CA ALA A 13 36.27 -10.81 -25.71
C ALA A 13 37.07 -10.61 -24.42
N LEU A 14 36.93 -9.40 -23.87
CA LEU A 14 36.96 -9.17 -22.43
C LEU A 14 35.97 -10.12 -21.75
N LEU A 15 36.48 -11.01 -20.89
CA LEU A 15 35.69 -11.72 -19.89
C LEU A 15 35.26 -10.72 -18.83
N LEU A 16 34.05 -10.16 -18.97
CA LEU A 16 33.36 -9.42 -17.91
C LEU A 16 33.04 -10.39 -16.78
N SER A 17 33.98 -10.49 -15.85
CA SER A 17 33.78 -11.08 -14.53
C SER A 17 32.58 -10.38 -13.89
N SER A 18 31.46 -11.07 -13.85
CA SER A 18 30.26 -10.62 -13.15
C SER A 18 30.59 -10.66 -11.66
N ALA A 19 31.01 -9.54 -11.10
CA ALA A 19 31.05 -9.34 -9.67
C ALA A 19 29.60 -9.52 -9.17
N VAL A 20 29.29 -10.71 -8.67
CA VAL A 20 28.17 -10.91 -7.75
C VAL A 20 28.53 -10.09 -6.52
N THR A 21 28.12 -8.82 -6.53
CA THR A 21 28.00 -8.05 -5.31
C THR A 21 26.79 -8.63 -4.61
N SER A 22 27.06 -9.65 -3.79
CA SER A 22 26.23 -9.97 -2.64
C SER A 22 26.08 -8.68 -1.84
N GLN A 23 25.01 -7.93 -2.12
CA GLN A 23 24.58 -6.84 -1.27
C GLN A 23 24.17 -7.50 0.03
N ASP A 24 25.16 -7.53 0.91
CA ASP A 24 25.07 -7.85 2.31
C ASP A 24 23.80 -7.23 2.87
N GLN A 25 23.10 -8.10 3.57
CA GLN A 25 21.83 -7.92 4.22
C GLN A 25 21.75 -6.54 4.85
N ALA A 26 21.00 -5.64 4.21
CA ALA A 26 20.44 -4.50 4.90
C ALA A 26 19.68 -5.09 6.08
N GLN A 27 20.24 -4.96 7.27
CA GLN A 27 19.58 -5.24 8.53
C GLN A 27 18.21 -4.60 8.44
N GLN A 28 17.19 -5.42 8.17
CA GLN A 28 15.83 -4.96 7.99
C GLN A 28 15.36 -4.49 9.36
N ARG A 29 15.61 -3.22 9.66
CA ARG A 29 14.99 -2.54 10.78
C ARG A 29 13.51 -2.85 10.70
N PRO A 30 12.83 -3.23 11.80
CA PRO A 30 11.40 -3.47 11.76
C PRO A 30 10.73 -2.28 11.09
N LEU A 31 9.98 -2.55 10.01
CA LEU A 31 9.23 -1.53 9.29
C LEU A 31 8.32 -0.81 10.29
N HIS A 32 8.66 0.42 10.63
CA HIS A 32 7.88 1.25 11.53
C HIS A 32 6.67 1.79 10.76
N CYS A 33 5.57 1.06 10.79
CA CYS A 33 4.34 1.42 10.07
C CYS A 33 3.52 2.54 10.72
N GLY A 34 3.94 3.01 11.90
CA GLY A 34 3.17 3.95 12.70
C GLY A 34 1.87 3.33 13.26
N PRO A 35 1.03 4.14 13.93
CA PRO A 35 -0.28 3.70 14.38
C PRO A 35 -1.26 3.59 13.20
N ALA A 36 -2.28 2.75 13.36
CA ALA A 36 -3.41 2.71 12.42
C ALA A 36 -4.09 4.08 12.35
N PRO A 37 -4.58 4.52 11.17
CA PRO A 37 -5.34 5.76 11.04
C PRO A 37 -6.54 5.83 12.00
N GLN A 38 -6.58 6.86 12.85
CA GLN A 38 -7.65 7.03 13.86
C GLN A 38 -8.71 8.05 13.46
N ASP A 39 -8.37 9.01 12.58
CA ASP A 39 -9.24 10.12 12.19
C ASP A 39 -10.32 9.66 11.21
N PHE A 40 -11.37 9.02 11.73
CA PHE A 40 -12.48 8.55 10.91
C PHE A 40 -13.27 9.73 10.32
N PRO A 41 -13.58 9.71 9.01
CA PRO A 41 -14.26 10.83 8.35
C PRO A 41 -15.70 10.96 8.85
N VAL A 42 -16.15 12.20 9.07
CA VAL A 42 -17.55 12.49 9.40
C VAL A 42 -18.43 12.27 8.17
N ILE A 43 -19.48 11.48 8.33
CA ILE A 43 -20.49 11.23 7.29
C ILE A 43 -21.76 12.03 7.63
N PRO A 44 -22.23 12.93 6.74
CA PRO A 44 -23.37 13.77 7.03
C PRO A 44 -24.67 12.96 7.02
N ASN A 45 -25.67 13.42 7.78
CA ASN A 45 -26.97 12.75 7.88
C ASN A 45 -27.70 12.74 6.52
N ALA A 46 -28.19 11.58 6.09
CA ALA A 46 -28.81 11.40 4.77
C ALA A 46 -30.02 12.31 4.48
N GLU A 47 -30.80 12.66 5.49
CA GLU A 47 -32.04 13.43 5.38
C GLU A 47 -31.81 14.94 5.30
N THR A 48 -30.73 15.41 5.92
CA THR A 48 -30.41 16.85 6.05
C THR A 48 -29.15 17.28 5.30
N ALA A 49 -28.36 16.32 4.78
CA ALA A 49 -27.13 16.63 4.07
C ALA A 49 -27.37 17.54 2.86
N THR A 50 -26.51 18.54 2.73
CA THR A 50 -26.40 19.41 1.55
C THR A 50 -25.42 18.84 0.53
N THR A 51 -25.52 19.28 -0.73
CA THR A 51 -24.59 18.91 -1.81
C THR A 51 -23.13 19.15 -1.43
N LYS A 52 -22.83 20.30 -0.81
CA LYS A 52 -21.47 20.66 -0.43
C LYS A 52 -20.91 19.68 0.61
N GLN A 53 -21.69 19.36 1.65
CA GLN A 53 -21.31 18.40 2.68
C GLN A 53 -21.07 17.01 2.10
N VAL A 54 -21.91 16.55 1.17
CA VAL A 54 -21.74 15.25 0.50
C VAL A 54 -20.43 15.20 -0.31
N VAL A 55 -20.10 16.26 -1.04
CA VAL A 55 -18.85 16.34 -1.82
C VAL A 55 -17.62 16.34 -0.89
N GLU A 56 -17.69 17.09 0.20
CA GLU A 56 -16.62 17.18 1.19
C GLU A 56 -16.40 15.85 1.93
N ALA A 57 -17.47 15.24 2.42
CA ALA A 57 -17.41 13.94 3.08
C ALA A 57 -16.81 12.85 2.17
N ARG A 58 -17.17 12.85 0.88
CA ARG A 58 -16.56 11.94 -0.10
C ARG A 58 -15.05 12.13 -0.21
N LYS A 59 -14.57 13.37 -0.26
CA LYS A 59 -13.12 13.66 -0.30
C LYS A 59 -12.41 13.15 0.95
N ASN A 60 -13.03 13.36 2.12
CA ASN A 60 -12.47 12.91 3.39
C ASN A 60 -12.41 11.37 3.49
N ILE A 61 -13.44 10.66 3.01
CA ILE A 61 -13.44 9.19 2.92
C ILE A 61 -12.32 8.69 2.00
N LEU A 62 -12.12 9.34 0.85
CA LEU A 62 -11.03 8.96 -0.07
C LEU A 62 -9.65 9.17 0.56
N ALA A 63 -9.44 10.30 1.25
CA ALA A 63 -8.19 10.56 1.95
C ALA A 63 -7.95 9.54 3.08
N TYR A 64 -9.00 9.17 3.81
CA TYR A 64 -8.93 8.13 4.85
C TYR A 64 -8.61 6.74 4.25
N SER A 65 -9.24 6.38 3.13
CA SER A 65 -8.95 5.14 2.39
C SER A 65 -7.47 5.05 2.01
N GLN A 66 -6.89 6.13 1.47
CA GLN A 66 -5.47 6.17 1.10
C GLN A 66 -4.55 5.97 2.31
N LYS A 67 -4.88 6.55 3.47
CA LYS A 67 -4.13 6.31 4.71
C LYS A 67 -4.20 4.85 5.16
N ILE A 68 -5.37 4.21 5.02
CA ILE A 68 -5.52 2.77 5.30
C ILE A 68 -4.67 1.95 4.33
N ASP A 69 -4.70 2.23 3.03
CA ASP A 69 -3.95 1.47 2.03
C ASP A 69 -2.44 1.52 2.29
N VAL A 70 -1.92 2.71 2.63
CA VAL A 70 -0.50 2.88 3.03
C VAL A 70 -0.19 2.08 4.29
N TYR A 71 -1.05 2.16 5.31
CA TYR A 71 -0.88 1.42 6.55
C TYR A 71 -0.90 -0.10 6.31
N PHE A 72 -1.87 -0.60 5.55
CA PHE A 72 -2.02 -2.01 5.22
C PHE A 72 -0.83 -2.54 4.44
N THR A 73 -0.38 -1.80 3.43
CA THR A 73 0.80 -2.17 2.64
C THR A 73 2.03 -2.32 3.54
N CYS A 74 2.25 -1.38 4.47
CA CYS A 74 3.37 -1.48 5.41
C CYS A 74 3.20 -2.67 6.37
N MET A 75 2.00 -2.86 6.94
CA MET A 75 1.72 -3.94 7.88
C MET A 75 1.84 -5.31 7.23
N GLU A 76 1.45 -5.45 5.97
CA GLU A 76 1.64 -6.67 5.18
C GLU A 76 3.13 -6.99 5.04
N GLN A 77 3.93 -6.03 4.57
CA GLN A 77 5.39 -6.18 4.47
C GLN A 77 6.02 -6.54 5.81
N ARG A 78 5.63 -5.83 6.89
CA ARG A 78 6.11 -6.14 8.25
C ARG A 78 5.75 -7.55 8.67
N THR A 79 4.51 -7.97 8.42
CA THR A 79 3.99 -9.29 8.81
C THR A 79 4.73 -10.41 8.10
N GLN A 80 5.16 -10.23 6.84
CA GLN A 80 5.98 -11.24 6.15
C GLN A 80 7.25 -11.60 6.92
N TYR A 81 7.86 -10.65 7.65
CA TYR A 81 9.07 -10.90 8.45
C TYR A 81 8.77 -11.42 9.86
N ILE A 82 7.70 -10.93 10.49
CA ILE A 82 7.44 -11.24 11.91
C ILE A 82 6.48 -12.42 12.13
N LYS A 83 5.71 -12.82 11.11
CA LYS A 83 4.64 -13.84 11.24
C LYS A 83 5.14 -15.17 11.79
N ALA A 84 6.33 -15.60 11.41
CA ALA A 84 6.93 -16.84 11.91
C ALA A 84 7.23 -16.81 13.43
N TYR A 85 7.35 -15.61 14.01
CA TYR A 85 7.63 -15.38 15.42
C TYR A 85 6.38 -15.00 16.22
N MET A 86 5.21 -14.91 15.58
CA MET A 86 3.94 -14.60 16.24
C MET A 86 3.33 -15.89 16.79
N SER A 87 2.85 -15.84 18.03
CA SER A 87 1.92 -16.83 18.55
C SER A 87 0.59 -16.80 17.78
N LYS A 88 -0.19 -17.89 17.88
CA LYS A 88 -1.53 -17.96 17.27
C LYS A 88 -2.43 -16.80 17.71
N ASP A 89 -2.41 -16.47 18.99
CA ASP A 89 -3.24 -15.39 19.55
C ASP A 89 -2.83 -14.01 19.01
N GLN A 90 -1.53 -13.77 18.85
CA GLN A 90 -1.02 -12.53 18.25
C GLN A 90 -1.41 -12.42 16.79
N LEU A 91 -1.30 -13.52 16.03
CA LEU A 91 -1.69 -13.54 14.62
C LEU A 91 -3.18 -13.31 14.46
N SER A 92 -4.01 -13.96 15.28
CA SER A 92 -5.46 -13.76 15.27
C SER A 92 -5.85 -12.31 15.60
N ARG A 93 -5.21 -11.68 16.59
CA ARG A 93 -5.45 -10.26 16.91
C ARG A 93 -5.09 -9.35 15.74
N TYR A 94 -3.95 -9.58 15.11
CA TYR A 94 -3.55 -8.85 13.92
C TYR A 94 -4.59 -8.98 12.79
N GLU A 95 -5.03 -10.19 12.48
CA GLU A 95 -6.04 -10.44 11.44
C GLU A 95 -7.38 -9.76 11.77
N ASN A 96 -7.79 -9.78 13.04
CA ASN A 96 -8.99 -9.10 13.51
C ASN A 96 -8.87 -7.58 13.37
N ASP A 97 -7.77 -6.98 13.82
CA ASP A 97 -7.54 -5.54 13.74
C ASP A 97 -7.56 -5.04 12.28
N MET A 98 -6.94 -5.79 11.38
CA MET A 98 -6.92 -5.50 9.95
C MET A 98 -8.31 -5.64 9.32
N THR A 99 -9.04 -6.68 9.70
CA THR A 99 -10.43 -6.91 9.26
C THR A 99 -11.36 -5.81 9.74
N ASP A 100 -11.25 -5.40 11.01
CA ASP A 100 -12.05 -4.35 11.62
C ASP A 100 -11.80 -3.00 10.94
N LEU A 101 -10.54 -2.66 10.65
CA LEU A 101 -10.22 -1.42 9.96
C LEU A 101 -10.80 -1.39 8.54
N ASN A 102 -10.72 -2.51 7.82
CA ASN A 102 -11.32 -2.66 6.49
C ASN A 102 -12.86 -2.57 6.54
N ASN A 103 -13.49 -3.22 7.52
CA ASN A 103 -14.94 -3.16 7.71
C ASN A 103 -15.41 -1.74 8.00
N LYS A 104 -14.71 -1.00 8.87
CA LYS A 104 -15.01 0.42 9.14
C LYS A 104 -14.98 1.27 7.86
N LEU A 105 -13.98 1.08 7.00
CA LEU A 105 -13.90 1.78 5.72
C LEU A 105 -15.06 1.42 4.80
N ARG A 106 -15.38 0.13 4.69
CA ARG A 106 -16.50 -0.36 3.88
C ARG A 106 -17.84 0.21 4.37
N ASP A 107 -18.09 0.21 5.68
CA ASP A 107 -19.30 0.76 6.26
C ASP A 107 -19.43 2.25 5.97
N ALA A 108 -18.32 3.00 6.03
CA ALA A 108 -18.29 4.41 5.65
C ALA A 108 -18.72 4.63 4.18
N GLN A 109 -18.22 3.79 3.27
CA GLN A 109 -18.56 3.87 1.85
C GLN A 109 -20.03 3.50 1.59
N ILE A 110 -20.55 2.48 2.26
CA ILE A 110 -21.96 2.08 2.18
C ILE A 110 -22.86 3.23 2.67
N GLU A 111 -22.53 3.80 3.82
CA GLU A 111 -23.29 4.89 4.41
C GLU A 111 -23.24 6.15 3.54
N MET A 112 -22.08 6.48 2.98
CA MET A 112 -21.95 7.58 2.03
C MET A 112 -22.82 7.37 0.78
N ASN A 113 -22.90 6.13 0.26
CA ASN A 113 -23.80 5.78 -0.84
C ASN A 113 -25.29 5.91 -0.46
N ARG A 114 -25.65 5.60 0.79
CA ARG A 114 -27.00 5.85 1.32
C ARG A 114 -27.33 7.33 1.31
N VAL A 115 -26.42 8.17 1.82
CA VAL A 115 -26.56 9.64 1.83
C VAL A 115 -26.69 10.22 0.42
N ILE A 116 -25.86 9.77 -0.53
CA ILE A 116 -25.93 10.23 -1.93
C ILE A 116 -27.28 9.90 -2.56
N ARG A 117 -27.80 8.69 -2.32
CA ARG A 117 -29.13 8.29 -2.82
C ARG A 117 -30.25 9.15 -2.24
N ALA A 118 -30.22 9.38 -0.92
CA ALA A 118 -31.20 10.24 -0.26
C ALA A 118 -31.12 11.72 -0.71
N LEU A 119 -29.93 12.24 -1.02
CA LEU A 119 -29.79 13.57 -1.61
C LEU A 119 -30.40 13.63 -3.02
N ARG A 120 -30.20 12.59 -3.83
CA ARG A 120 -30.74 12.53 -5.19
C ARG A 120 -32.26 12.41 -5.22
N SER A 121 -32.86 11.66 -4.29
CA SER A 121 -34.32 11.51 -4.23
C SER A 121 -35.06 12.76 -3.76
N ARG A 122 -34.36 13.75 -3.18
CA ARG A 122 -34.91 15.02 -2.70
C ARG A 122 -34.82 16.17 -3.73
N ARG A 123 -34.13 15.95 -4.84
CA ARG A 123 -33.99 16.92 -5.94
C ARG A 123 -35.00 16.62 -7.03
#